data_AF-A0A2N0VIX2-F1
#
_entry.id   AF-A0A2N0VIX2-F1
#
_cell.length_a   1.000
_cell.length_b   1.000
_cell.length_c   1.000
_cell.angle_alpha   90.00
_cell.angle_beta   90.00
_cell.angle_gamma   90.00
#
_symmetry.space_group_name_H-M   'P 1'
#
loop_
_entity.id
_entity.type
_entity.pdbx_description
1 polymer ?
#
loop_
_entity_poly.entity_id
_entity_poly.type
_entity_poly.pdbx_seq_one_letter_code
_entity_poly.pdbx_strand_id
1 'polypeptide(L)'
;MNQSVQKSLLAFTVITLTIISSPYHIVAQNSDSFITTSNVEAEIVPRYPRGDAEYYITTQEKSVDLLLTNSEILLQFTDNYLDNIASEIKSENDLEDSTHFAAVLRSALSSGIQKLLDRAISIPLNEIEEIYYENGRLVMINREGEEMFEDTDIDGVKIMEDFSRRDAARFIAEAEIRMI
;
A
#
# COMPACT_ATOMS: atom_id res chain seq x y z
N MET A 1 33.89 -64.88 -54.47
CA MET A 1 34.94 -63.95 -54.93
C MET A 1 34.39 -62.53 -54.76
N ASN A 2 35.08 -61.72 -53.94
CA ASN A 2 35.05 -60.25 -53.81
C ASN A 2 33.75 -59.60 -53.28
N GLN A 3 33.77 -59.11 -52.02
CA GLN A 3 34.24 -57.77 -51.59
C GLN A 3 33.34 -56.65 -52.13
N SER A 4 32.52 -56.04 -51.26
CA SER A 4 32.82 -54.81 -50.52
C SER A 4 32.68 -53.57 -51.41
N VAL A 5 31.81 -52.63 -51.01
CA VAL A 5 32.21 -51.26 -50.61
C VAL A 5 30.95 -50.48 -50.26
N GLN A 6 30.84 -50.17 -48.97
CA GLN A 6 29.98 -49.12 -48.43
C GLN A 6 30.36 -47.77 -49.06
N LYS A 7 29.38 -46.97 -49.46
CA LYS A 7 29.55 -45.53 -49.60
C LYS A 7 28.57 -44.83 -48.67
N SER A 8 29.15 -44.25 -47.64
CA SER A 8 28.58 -43.32 -46.69
C SER A 8 27.93 -42.14 -47.42
N LEU A 9 26.67 -41.85 -47.11
CA LEU A 9 26.05 -40.56 -47.41
C LEU A 9 25.48 -40.01 -46.11
N LEU A 10 26.20 -39.04 -45.55
CA LEU A 10 25.73 -38.16 -44.48
C LEU A 10 24.41 -37.49 -44.87
N ALA A 11 23.38 -37.67 -44.06
CA ALA A 11 22.19 -36.82 -44.07
C ALA A 11 22.09 -36.11 -42.72
N PHE A 12 22.51 -34.85 -42.72
CA PHE A 12 22.31 -33.88 -41.65
C PHE A 12 20.81 -33.52 -41.59
N THR A 13 20.10 -33.95 -40.55
CA THR A 13 18.74 -33.48 -40.29
C THR A 13 18.82 -32.23 -39.41
N VAL A 14 18.58 -31.05 -40.01
CA VAL A 14 18.47 -29.77 -39.32
C VAL A 14 17.08 -29.69 -38.67
N ILE A 15 17.04 -29.71 -37.34
CA ILE A 15 15.83 -29.40 -36.56
C ILE A 15 15.72 -27.87 -36.49
N THR A 16 14.74 -27.30 -37.17
CA THR A 16 14.40 -25.88 -37.04
C THR A 16 13.49 -25.70 -35.83
N LEU A 17 14.04 -25.12 -34.76
CA LEU A 17 13.31 -24.76 -33.55
C LEU A 17 12.69 -23.36 -33.77
N THR A 18 11.43 -23.30 -34.15
CA THR A 18 10.68 -22.02 -34.19
C THR A 18 10.21 -21.67 -32.78
N ILE A 19 10.92 -20.77 -32.11
CA ILE A 19 10.46 -20.15 -30.86
C ILE A 19 9.48 -19.04 -31.24
N ILE A 20 8.20 -19.28 -30.97
CA ILE A 20 7.16 -18.24 -31.01
C ILE A 20 7.42 -17.34 -29.80
N SER A 21 7.95 -16.15 -30.04
CA SER A 21 8.14 -15.13 -29.00
C SER A 21 6.79 -14.45 -28.73
N SER A 22 6.00 -15.00 -27.84
CA SER A 22 4.94 -14.24 -27.19
C SER A 22 5.60 -13.23 -26.25
N PRO A 23 5.33 -11.91 -26.36
CA PRO A 23 5.77 -10.97 -25.34
C PRO A 23 4.91 -11.23 -24.10
N TYR A 24 5.39 -12.09 -23.20
CA TYR A 24 4.95 -12.04 -21.83
C TYR A 24 5.46 -10.72 -21.27
N HIS A 25 4.56 -9.75 -21.15
CA HIS A 25 4.76 -8.64 -20.24
C HIS A 25 4.91 -9.25 -18.85
N ILE A 26 6.16 -9.42 -18.41
CA ILE A 26 6.47 -9.54 -17.01
C ILE A 26 6.03 -8.21 -16.40
N VAL A 27 4.84 -8.19 -15.82
CA VAL A 27 4.51 -7.19 -14.81
C VAL A 27 5.47 -7.50 -13.68
N ALA A 28 6.54 -6.72 -13.59
CA ALA A 28 7.34 -6.65 -12.39
C ALA A 28 6.39 -6.17 -11.28
N GLN A 29 5.91 -7.11 -10.46
CA GLN A 29 5.34 -6.78 -9.16
C GLN A 29 6.49 -6.22 -8.31
N ASN A 30 6.73 -4.92 -8.44
CA ASN A 30 7.34 -4.14 -7.37
C ASN A 30 6.24 -3.91 -6.33
N SER A 31 5.87 -4.95 -5.59
CA SER A 31 5.26 -4.79 -4.28
C SER A 31 6.42 -4.42 -3.36
N ASP A 32 6.62 -3.11 -3.15
CA ASP A 32 7.47 -2.64 -2.07
C ASP A 32 6.73 -2.99 -0.76
N SER A 33 6.99 -4.18 -0.23
CA SER A 33 6.54 -4.59 1.09
C SER A 33 7.23 -3.70 2.11
N PHE A 34 6.48 -2.83 2.79
CA PHE A 34 7.02 -2.01 3.86
C PHE A 34 6.81 -2.77 5.17
N ILE A 35 7.89 -3.29 5.73
CA ILE A 35 7.87 -3.84 7.10
C ILE A 35 7.72 -2.63 8.02
N THR A 36 6.52 -2.45 8.58
CA THR A 36 6.30 -1.54 9.71
C THR A 36 7.12 -2.04 10.90
N THR A 37 7.33 -1.21 11.93
CA THR A 37 8.05 -1.64 13.15
C THR A 37 7.40 -2.82 13.87
N SER A 38 6.14 -3.12 13.54
CA SER A 38 5.40 -4.36 13.82
C SER A 38 5.38 -5.25 12.58
N ASN A 39 5.53 -6.58 12.69
CA ASN A 39 5.68 -7.52 11.57
C ASN A 39 4.38 -7.75 10.77
N VAL A 40 3.72 -6.67 10.36
CA VAL A 40 2.51 -6.68 9.55
C VAL A 40 2.91 -6.79 8.08
N GLU A 41 2.28 -7.72 7.34
CA GLU A 41 2.35 -7.75 5.88
C GLU A 41 1.48 -6.61 5.30
N ALA A 42 1.98 -5.37 5.44
CA ALA A 42 1.36 -4.18 4.87
C ALA A 42 1.97 -3.88 3.49
N GLU A 43 1.12 -3.59 2.51
CA GLU A 43 1.54 -3.26 1.16
C GLU A 43 1.26 -1.79 0.82
N ILE A 44 2.23 -1.13 0.18
CA ILE A 44 2.01 0.22 -0.38
C ILE A 44 1.38 0.05 -1.76
N VAL A 45 0.07 0.33 -1.87
CA VAL A 45 -0.73 0.13 -3.10
C VAL A 45 -1.18 1.47 -3.69
N PRO A 46 -1.61 1.53 -4.97
CA PRO A 46 -2.26 2.73 -5.50
C PRO A 46 -3.46 3.11 -4.64
N ARG A 47 -3.78 4.41 -4.56
CA ARG A 47 -4.95 4.86 -3.80
C ARG A 47 -6.22 4.19 -4.30
N TYR A 48 -7.07 3.90 -3.33
CA TYR A 48 -8.36 3.28 -3.56
C TYR A 48 -9.44 4.37 -3.63
N PRO A 49 -10.25 4.40 -4.71
CA PRO A 49 -11.35 5.35 -4.80
C PRO A 49 -12.34 5.14 -3.66
N ARG A 50 -12.59 6.19 -2.88
CA ARG A 50 -13.50 6.15 -1.74
C ARG A 50 -14.91 5.65 -2.07
N GLY A 51 -15.39 5.95 -3.28
CA GLY A 51 -16.71 5.51 -3.76
C GLY A 51 -16.81 4.01 -4.04
N ASP A 52 -15.67 3.32 -4.15
CA ASP A 52 -15.62 1.88 -4.41
C ASP A 52 -15.47 1.07 -3.10
N ALA A 53 -15.24 1.76 -1.96
CA ALA A 53 -15.09 1.10 -0.66
C ALA A 53 -16.44 0.66 -0.10
N GLU A 54 -16.44 -0.46 0.61
CA GLU A 54 -17.64 -0.97 1.30
C GLU A 54 -18.06 -0.04 2.44
N TYR A 55 -17.06 0.52 3.13
CA TYR A 55 -17.25 1.55 4.14
C TYR A 55 -15.98 2.40 4.24
N TYR A 56 -16.10 3.65 4.69
CA TYR A 56 -14.94 4.47 4.99
C TYR A 56 -15.26 5.46 6.11
N ILE A 57 -14.21 5.89 6.81
CA ILE A 57 -14.24 7.00 7.75
C ILE A 57 -13.09 7.94 7.44
N THR A 58 -13.26 9.21 7.80
CA THR A 58 -12.23 10.24 7.63
C THR A 58 -11.89 10.80 9.01
N THR A 59 -10.62 11.12 9.23
CA THR A 59 -10.17 11.85 10.42
C THR A 59 -10.88 13.21 10.54
N GLN A 60 -10.99 13.77 11.75
CA GLN A 60 -11.68 15.04 11.97
C GLN A 60 -10.95 16.21 11.31
N GLU A 61 -9.61 16.16 11.25
CA GLU A 61 -8.77 17.10 10.50
C GLU A 61 -8.88 16.91 8.98
N LYS A 62 -9.61 15.88 8.51
CA LYS A 62 -9.82 15.55 7.10
C LYS A 62 -8.53 15.25 6.34
N SER A 63 -7.50 14.82 7.05
CA SER A 63 -6.19 14.48 6.50
C SER A 63 -6.14 13.06 5.93
N VAL A 64 -6.82 12.10 6.57
CA VAL A 64 -6.71 10.67 6.27
C VAL A 64 -8.07 10.01 6.15
N ASP A 65 -8.19 9.10 5.20
CA ASP A 65 -9.26 8.11 5.10
C ASP A 65 -8.78 6.75 5.59
N LEU A 66 -9.65 6.08 6.34
CA LEU A 66 -9.58 4.65 6.58
C LEU A 66 -10.72 3.98 5.81
N LEU A 67 -10.38 3.13 4.85
CA LEU A 67 -11.30 2.47 3.94
C LEU A 67 -11.37 0.98 4.28
N LEU A 68 -12.55 0.42 4.16
CA LEU A 68 -12.82 -0.99 4.29
C LEU A 68 -13.30 -1.54 2.95
N THR A 69 -12.66 -2.59 2.47
CA THR A 69 -13.13 -3.37 1.32
C THR A 69 -13.63 -4.74 1.80
N ASN A 70 -13.83 -5.67 0.86
CA ASN A 70 -14.20 -7.04 1.19
C ASN A 70 -13.06 -7.87 1.78
N SER A 71 -11.80 -7.46 1.61
CA SER A 71 -10.64 -8.27 2.03
C SER A 71 -9.51 -7.49 2.68
N GLU A 72 -9.57 -6.17 2.71
CA GLU A 72 -8.47 -5.32 3.20
C GLU A 72 -9.01 -4.03 3.84
N ILE A 73 -8.23 -3.49 4.79
CA ILE A 73 -8.35 -2.13 5.29
C ILE A 73 -7.25 -1.30 4.63
N LEU A 74 -7.60 -0.11 4.13
CA LEU A 74 -6.66 0.82 3.53
C LEU A 74 -6.59 2.12 4.31
N LEU A 75 -5.37 2.60 4.56
CA LEU A 75 -5.11 3.93 5.11
C LEU A 75 -4.49 4.82 4.02
N GLN A 76 -5.10 5.96 3.71
CA GLN A 76 -4.58 6.88 2.69
C GLN A 76 -4.92 8.33 3.01
N PHE A 77 -4.15 9.26 2.45
CA PHE A 77 -4.51 10.68 2.53
C PHE A 77 -5.80 10.99 1.76
N THR A 78 -6.53 12.00 2.21
CA THR A 78 -7.67 12.54 1.45
C THR A 78 -7.20 13.36 0.26
N ASP A 79 -8.07 13.50 -0.74
CA ASP A 79 -7.79 14.36 -1.91
C ASP A 79 -7.52 15.81 -1.49
N ASN A 80 -8.33 16.33 -0.56
CA ASN A 80 -8.20 17.70 -0.08
C ASN A 80 -6.84 17.94 0.61
N TYR A 81 -6.38 16.97 1.40
CA TYR A 81 -5.10 17.09 2.08
C TYR A 81 -3.92 17.06 1.10
N LEU A 82 -3.99 16.18 0.09
CA LEU A 82 -2.99 16.15 -0.99
C LEU A 82 -2.99 17.45 -1.82
N ASP A 83 -4.17 18.00 -2.12
CA ASP A 83 -4.29 19.29 -2.82
C ASP A 83 -3.69 20.43 -1.99
N ASN A 84 -3.90 20.44 -0.67
CA ASN A 84 -3.31 21.41 0.25
C ASN A 84 -1.77 21.33 0.22
N ILE A 85 -1.20 20.14 0.42
CA ILE A 85 0.26 19.93 0.33
C ILE A 85 0.79 20.38 -1.03
N ALA A 86 0.11 20.01 -2.12
CA ALA A 86 0.52 20.40 -3.47
C ALA A 86 0.48 21.93 -3.67
N SER A 87 -0.44 22.63 -3.00
CA SER A 87 -0.56 24.08 -3.05
C SER A 87 0.50 24.80 -2.20
N GLU A 88 0.84 24.26 -1.03
CA GLU A 88 1.90 24.77 -0.14
C GLU A 88 3.26 24.67 -0.82
N ILE A 89 3.56 23.50 -1.40
CA ILE A 89 4.81 23.27 -2.17
C ILE A 89 4.94 24.25 -3.34
N LYS A 90 3.82 24.61 -4.00
CA LYS A 90 3.84 25.56 -5.13
C LYS A 90 3.99 27.01 -4.68
N SER A 91 3.64 27.30 -3.43
CA SER A 91 3.46 28.68 -2.94
C SER A 91 4.68 29.19 -2.15
N GLU A 92 5.55 28.33 -1.61
CA GLU A 92 6.68 28.79 -0.78
C GLU A 92 8.06 28.21 -1.17
N ASN A 93 8.96 29.15 -1.46
CA ASN A 93 10.42 29.07 -1.25
C ASN A 93 10.80 29.41 0.22
N ASP A 94 9.83 29.56 1.14
CA ASP A 94 10.05 30.17 2.47
C ASP A 94 9.28 29.45 3.60
N LEU A 95 9.63 28.21 3.94
CA LEU A 95 9.21 27.60 5.22
C LEU A 95 10.42 27.00 5.93
N GLU A 96 11.01 27.76 6.83
CA GLU A 96 12.20 27.40 7.61
C GLU A 96 11.90 26.56 8.86
N ASP A 97 10.63 26.43 9.29
CA ASP A 97 10.27 25.73 10.53
C ASP A 97 9.40 24.50 10.26
N SER A 98 9.99 23.30 10.35
CA SER A 98 9.19 22.07 10.32
C SER A 98 9.95 20.86 10.90
N THR A 99 9.24 20.07 11.71
CA THR A 99 9.64 18.93 12.54
C THR A 99 10.29 17.75 11.78
N HIS A 100 10.76 16.72 12.51
CA HIS A 100 11.40 15.52 11.95
C HIS A 100 10.61 14.83 10.82
N PHE A 101 9.27 14.87 10.84
CA PHE A 101 8.41 14.37 9.75
C PHE A 101 8.52 15.22 8.48
N ALA A 102 8.62 16.54 8.62
CA ALA A 102 8.86 17.43 7.49
C ALA A 102 10.30 17.31 6.95
N ALA A 103 11.26 16.85 7.75
CA ALA A 103 12.59 16.47 7.24
C ALA A 103 12.53 15.16 6.43
N VAL A 104 11.66 14.22 6.80
CA VAL A 104 11.36 12.99 6.02
C VAL A 104 10.56 13.34 4.76
N LEU A 105 9.59 14.26 4.83
CA LEU A 105 8.94 14.82 3.64
C LEU A 105 9.95 15.60 2.78
N ARG A 106 10.87 16.39 3.32
CA ARG A 106 11.93 17.06 2.53
C ARG A 106 12.90 16.07 1.89
N SER A 107 13.22 14.95 2.54
CA SER A 107 14.04 13.88 1.93
C SER A 107 13.26 13.11 0.84
N ALA A 108 11.96 12.92 1.00
CA ALA A 108 11.07 12.36 -0.02
C ALA A 108 10.76 13.35 -1.18
N LEU A 109 10.68 14.65 -0.90
CA LEU A 109 10.37 15.71 -1.87
C LEU A 109 11.60 16.12 -2.69
N SER A 110 12.80 16.01 -2.13
CA SER A 110 14.06 16.19 -2.87
C SER A 110 14.33 15.09 -3.92
N SER A 111 13.55 14.00 -3.92
CA SER A 111 13.74 12.83 -4.80
C SER A 111 12.58 12.55 -5.79
N GLY A 112 11.60 13.45 -5.92
CA GLY A 112 10.54 13.33 -6.95
C GLY A 112 9.36 12.42 -6.56
N ILE A 113 9.05 12.34 -5.27
CA ILE A 113 8.10 11.38 -4.70
C ILE A 113 6.77 12.02 -4.27
N GLN A 114 6.11 12.80 -5.13
CA GLN A 114 4.66 13.04 -4.97
C GLN A 114 3.86 11.72 -5.05
N LYS A 115 4.42 10.74 -5.77
CA LYS A 115 3.79 9.44 -6.02
C LYS A 115 3.70 8.50 -4.80
N LEU A 116 4.41 8.77 -3.70
CA LEU A 116 4.23 8.00 -2.45
C LEU A 116 3.18 8.62 -1.53
N LEU A 117 2.98 9.94 -1.61
CA LEU A 117 1.86 10.59 -0.92
C LEU A 117 0.51 10.18 -1.54
N ASP A 118 0.48 9.96 -2.86
CA ASP A 118 -0.70 9.46 -3.57
C ASP A 118 -0.79 7.92 -3.54
N ARG A 119 -0.58 7.31 -2.36
CA ARG A 119 -0.67 5.85 -2.13
C ARG A 119 -1.57 5.53 -0.94
N ALA A 120 -1.95 4.27 -0.85
CA ALA A 120 -2.58 3.70 0.32
C ALA A 120 -1.65 2.65 0.94
N ILE A 121 -1.74 2.51 2.26
CA ILE A 121 -1.23 1.35 2.99
C ILE A 121 -2.39 0.36 3.05
N SER A 122 -2.26 -0.80 2.41
CA SER A 122 -3.23 -1.88 2.48
C SER A 122 -2.80 -2.91 3.54
N ILE A 123 -3.76 -3.33 4.35
CA ILE A 123 -3.64 -4.40 5.31
C ILE A 123 -4.73 -5.43 4.99
N PRO A 124 -4.36 -6.66 4.64
CA PRO A 124 -5.31 -7.74 4.49
C PRO A 124 -6.07 -7.99 5.80
N LEU A 125 -7.40 -8.18 5.73
CA LEU A 125 -8.23 -8.41 6.92
C LEU A 125 -7.81 -9.68 7.68
N ASN A 126 -7.24 -10.66 6.99
CA ASN A 126 -6.69 -11.85 7.62
C ASN A 126 -5.43 -11.55 8.45
N GLU A 127 -4.76 -10.42 8.33
CA GLU A 127 -3.62 -10.08 9.18
C GLU A 127 -4.03 -9.39 10.50
N ILE A 128 -5.31 -9.01 10.61
CA ILE A 128 -5.88 -8.33 11.78
C ILE A 128 -6.54 -9.38 12.68
N GLU A 129 -6.14 -9.40 13.96
CA GLU A 129 -6.74 -10.26 14.99
C GLU A 129 -7.90 -9.55 15.67
N GLU A 130 -7.70 -8.30 16.09
CA GLU A 130 -8.71 -7.51 16.80
C GLU A 130 -8.80 -6.09 16.26
N ILE A 131 -10.01 -5.55 16.24
CA ILE A 131 -10.26 -4.13 15.97
C ILE A 131 -11.28 -3.62 16.98
N TYR A 132 -10.95 -2.56 17.73
CA TYR A 132 -11.83 -2.04 18.76
C TYR A 132 -11.57 -0.55 19.03
N TYR A 133 -12.45 0.07 19.82
CA TYR A 133 -12.30 1.47 20.23
C TYR A 133 -12.06 1.56 21.73
N GLU A 134 -10.89 2.05 22.13
CA GLU A 134 -10.49 2.16 23.53
C GLU A 134 -9.74 3.47 23.76
N ASN A 135 -9.90 4.08 24.93
CA ASN A 135 -9.17 5.28 25.35
C ASN A 135 -9.25 6.46 24.37
N GLY A 136 -10.32 6.55 23.58
CA GLY A 136 -10.52 7.64 22.62
C GLY A 136 -9.89 7.39 21.24
N ARG A 137 -9.31 6.21 21.00
CA ARG A 137 -8.70 5.84 19.72
C ARG A 137 -9.28 4.55 19.16
N LEU A 138 -9.19 4.41 17.84
CA LEU A 138 -9.31 3.13 17.16
C LEU A 138 -8.02 2.34 17.40
N VAL A 139 -8.15 1.05 17.74
CA VAL A 139 -7.04 0.15 17.99
C VAL A 139 -7.19 -1.04 17.04
N MET A 140 -6.11 -1.41 16.35
CA MET A 140 -6.04 -2.59 15.50
C MET A 140 -4.85 -3.42 15.97
N ILE A 141 -5.09 -4.69 16.29
CA ILE A 141 -4.08 -5.64 16.77
C ILE A 141 -3.84 -6.67 15.66
N ASN A 142 -2.59 -6.89 15.30
CA ASN A 142 -2.22 -7.93 14.35
C ASN A 142 -2.24 -9.32 15.01
N ARG A 143 -2.07 -10.38 14.21
CA ARG A 143 -1.98 -11.77 14.71
C ARG A 143 -0.79 -12.09 15.62
N GLU A 144 0.16 -11.17 15.75
CA GLU A 144 1.29 -11.29 16.68
C GLU A 144 1.00 -10.59 18.03
N GLY A 145 -0.17 -9.98 18.19
CA GLY A 145 -0.54 -9.22 19.38
C GLY A 145 0.05 -7.81 19.42
N GLU A 146 0.58 -7.31 18.30
CA GLU A 146 1.17 -5.97 18.19
C GLU A 146 0.13 -4.95 17.70
N GLU A 147 0.14 -3.77 18.30
CA GLU A 147 -0.73 -2.68 17.85
C GLU A 147 -0.23 -2.07 16.55
N MET A 148 -1.16 -1.92 15.60
CA MET A 148 -0.93 -1.36 14.29
C MET A 148 -1.17 0.15 14.33
N PHE A 149 -0.26 0.92 13.74
CA PHE A 149 -0.33 2.38 13.63
C PHE A 149 -0.32 3.17 14.95
N GLU A 150 0.08 2.58 16.08
CA GLU A 150 0.10 3.25 17.39
C GLU A 150 0.83 4.60 17.36
N ASP A 151 2.00 4.66 16.71
CA ASP A 151 2.85 5.84 16.63
C ASP A 151 2.62 6.69 15.36
N THR A 152 1.52 6.47 14.65
CA THR A 152 1.25 7.20 13.39
C THR A 152 0.65 8.57 13.68
N ASP A 153 1.40 9.63 13.38
CA ASP A 153 0.96 11.01 13.40
C ASP A 153 1.13 11.70 12.03
N ILE A 154 0.31 12.72 11.79
CA ILE A 154 0.41 13.64 10.65
C ILE A 154 0.22 15.05 11.20
N ASP A 155 1.18 15.93 10.94
CA ASP A 155 1.19 17.32 11.43
C ASP A 155 1.00 17.43 12.95
N GLY A 156 1.54 16.45 13.70
CA GLY A 156 1.43 16.38 15.16
C GLY A 156 0.09 15.86 15.69
N VAL A 157 -0.81 15.43 14.80
CA VAL A 157 -2.10 14.81 15.14
C VAL A 157 -1.99 13.30 15.01
N LYS A 158 -2.26 12.58 16.11
CA LYS A 158 -2.28 11.12 16.13
C LYS A 158 -3.50 10.59 15.39
N ILE A 159 -3.28 9.85 14.31
CA ILE A 159 -4.34 9.49 13.36
C ILE A 159 -5.40 8.60 13.99
N MET A 160 -4.97 7.61 14.76
CA MET A 160 -5.88 6.65 15.40
C MET A 160 -6.75 7.30 16.50
N GLU A 161 -6.32 8.43 17.05
CA GLU A 161 -7.06 9.24 18.03
C GLU A 161 -8.01 10.26 17.37
N ASP A 162 -7.81 10.60 16.09
CA ASP A 162 -8.54 11.69 15.43
C ASP A 162 -9.85 11.25 14.73
N PHE A 163 -10.13 9.95 14.69
CA PHE A 163 -11.43 9.46 14.21
C PHE A 163 -12.54 9.74 15.22
N SER A 164 -13.69 10.22 14.73
CA SER A 164 -14.84 10.43 15.61
C SER A 164 -15.30 9.10 16.21
N ARG A 165 -15.58 9.06 17.52
CA ARG A 165 -16.05 7.85 18.21
C ARG A 165 -17.22 7.18 17.51
N ARG A 166 -18.16 7.97 16.96
CA ARG A 166 -19.33 7.46 16.27
C ARG A 166 -18.95 6.74 14.98
N ASP A 167 -18.04 7.33 14.22
CA ASP A 167 -17.66 6.79 12.91
C ASP A 167 -16.74 5.58 13.10
N ALA A 168 -15.81 5.64 14.06
CA ALA A 168 -14.98 4.49 14.46
C ALA A 168 -15.83 3.30 14.93
N ALA A 169 -16.82 3.52 15.80
CA ALA A 169 -17.71 2.44 16.26
C ALA A 169 -18.48 1.76 15.12
N ARG A 170 -18.87 2.51 14.08
CA ARG A 170 -19.52 1.94 12.89
C ARG A 170 -18.53 1.21 12.01
N PHE A 171 -17.34 1.77 11.82
CA PHE A 171 -16.27 1.13 11.06
C PHE A 171 -15.90 -0.23 11.66
N ILE A 172 -15.73 -0.30 12.98
CA ILE A 172 -15.47 -1.56 13.72
C ILE A 172 -16.57 -2.58 13.44
N ALA A 173 -17.84 -2.19 13.59
CA ALA A 173 -18.96 -3.12 13.35
C ALA A 173 -18.98 -3.66 11.92
N GLU A 174 -18.65 -2.84 10.91
CA GLU A 174 -18.55 -3.28 9.52
C GLU A 174 -17.32 -4.17 9.27
N ALA A 175 -16.18 -3.88 9.92
CA ALA A 175 -14.96 -4.67 9.82
C ALA A 175 -15.12 -6.06 10.46
N GLU A 176 -15.70 -6.13 11.66
CA GLU A 176 -15.93 -7.38 12.38
C GLU A 176 -16.78 -8.37 11.59
N ILE A 177 -17.77 -7.90 10.81
CA ILE A 177 -18.59 -8.76 9.94
C ILE A 177 -17.73 -9.46 8.86
N ARG A 178 -16.65 -8.80 8.41
CA ARG A 178 -15.81 -9.24 7.29
C ARG A 178 -14.55 -10.00 7.71
N MET A 179 -14.19 -9.95 8.99
CA MET A 179 -13.04 -10.67 9.56
C MET A 179 -13.32 -12.16 9.87
N ILE A 180 -14.54 -12.66 9.62
CA ILE A 180 -15.00 -14.02 9.94
C ILE A 180 -14.56 -15.06 8.92
#